data_AF-A0A7Y5RIT7-F1
#
_entry.id   AF-A0A7Y5RIT7-F1
#
_cell.length_a   1.000
_cell.length_b   1.000
_cell.length_c   1.000
_cell.angle_alpha   90.00
_cell.angle_beta   90.00
_cell.angle_gamma   90.00
#
_symmetry.space_group_name_H-M   'P 1'
#
loop_
_entity.id
_entity.type
_entity.pdbx_description
1 polymer ?
#
loop_
_entity_poly.entity_id
_entity_poly.type
_entity_poly.pdbx_seq_one_letter_code
_entity_poly.pdbx_strand_id
1 'polypeptide(L)' 'SASNTYSADAIAAGNSRYDAADRTIAPERFVAPDLTTPEARAAAKRAGVDLRSRASIDAADRSWSQRQAAGVR' A
#
# COMPACT_ATOMS: atom_id res chain seq x y z
N SER A 1 -27.10 -1.77 8.00
CA SER A 1 -25.75 -2.13 8.48
C SER A 1 -25.52 -1.44 9.81
N ALA A 2 -25.23 -2.18 10.88
CA ALA A 2 -24.89 -1.57 12.16
C ALA A 2 -23.46 -1.00 12.05
N SER A 3 -23.33 0.32 12.09
CA SER A 3 -22.04 0.96 12.28
C SER A 3 -21.57 0.65 13.71
N ASN A 4 -20.61 -0.25 13.85
CA ASN A 4 -19.94 -0.47 15.14
C ASN A 4 -19.15 0.80 15.47
N THR A 5 -19.71 1.67 16.30
CA THR A 5 -19.04 2.89 16.76
C THR A 5 -18.14 2.49 17.92
N TYR A 6 -16.86 2.26 17.64
CA TYR A 6 -15.88 1.97 18.69
C TYR A 6 -15.46 3.29 19.37
N SER A 7 -15.60 3.39 20.69
CA SER A 7 -15.00 4.50 21.44
C SER A 7 -13.48 4.38 21.45
N ALA A 8 -12.77 5.50 21.57
CA ALA A 8 -11.31 5.49 21.67
C ALA A 8 -10.82 4.57 22.81
N ASP A 9 -11.53 4.57 23.94
CA ASP A 9 -11.22 3.70 25.09
C ASP A 9 -11.40 2.22 24.78
N ALA A 10 -12.45 1.85 24.04
CA ALA A 10 -12.69 0.47 23.65
C ALA A 10 -11.61 -0.05 22.68
N ILE A 11 -11.12 0.82 21.78
CA ILE A 11 -10.01 0.50 20.87
C ILE A 11 -8.71 0.31 21.67
N ALA A 12 -8.41 1.22 22.59
CA ALA A 12 -7.20 1.15 23.41
C ALA A 12 -7.18 -0.12 24.28
N ALA A 13 -8.31 -0.48 24.90
CA ALA A 13 -8.43 -1.70 25.70
C ALA A 13 -8.32 -2.98 24.84
N GLY A 14 -8.78 -2.96 23.60
CA GLY A 14 -8.59 -4.06 22.65
C GLY A 14 -7.12 -4.22 22.23
N ASN A 15 -6.45 -3.10 21.95
CA ASN A 15 -5.07 -3.09 21.48
C ASN A 15 -4.06 -3.47 22.55
N SER A 16 -4.30 -3.10 23.82
CA SER A 16 -3.37 -3.38 24.94
C SER A 16 -3.05 -4.87 25.10
N ARG A 17 -3.92 -5.77 24.60
CA ARG A 17 -3.69 -7.22 24.58
C ARG A 17 -2.53 -7.62 23.65
N TYR A 18 -2.28 -6.84 22.60
CA TYR A 18 -1.28 -7.12 21.57
C TYR A 18 0.03 -6.37 21.80
N ASP A 19 0.05 -5.34 22.65
CA ASP A 19 1.25 -4.53 22.96
C ASP A 19 2.51 -5.35 23.30
N ALA A 20 2.37 -6.46 24.01
CA ALA A 20 3.51 -7.32 24.34
C ALA A 20 4.04 -8.08 23.11
N ALA A 21 3.16 -8.52 22.22
CA ALA A 21 3.52 -9.19 20.97
C ALA A 21 4.11 -8.19 19.96
N ASP A 22 3.52 -7.00 19.84
CA ASP A 22 4.00 -5.95 18.93
C ASP A 22 5.43 -5.53 19.25
N ARG A 23 5.80 -5.49 20.54
CA ARG A 23 7.19 -5.21 20.99
C ARG A 23 8.21 -6.26 20.52
N THR A 24 7.77 -7.44 20.09
CA THR A 24 8.65 -8.49 19.56
C THR A 24 8.84 -8.39 18.05
N ILE A 25 8.07 -7.55 17.35
CA ILE A 25 8.16 -7.38 15.91
C ILE A 25 9.42 -6.58 15.57
N ALA A 26 10.38 -7.25 14.93
CA ALA A 26 11.56 -6.60 14.37
C ALA A 26 11.23 -6.02 12.98
N PRO A 27 11.55 -4.74 12.70
CA PRO A 27 11.43 -4.19 11.36
C PRO A 27 12.36 -4.93 10.38
N GLU A 28 11.82 -5.32 9.23
CA GLU A 28 12.62 -5.87 8.14
C GLU A 28 13.25 -4.74 7.31
N ARG A 29 14.38 -5.03 6.67
CA ARG A 29 15.01 -4.09 5.73
C ARG A 29 14.21 -4.06 4.43
N PHE A 30 13.52 -2.96 4.19
CA PHE A 30 12.93 -2.65 2.89
C PHE A 30 13.95 -1.93 1.99
N VAL A 31 14.04 -2.34 0.73
CA VAL A 31 14.83 -1.66 -0.30
C VAL A 31 13.94 -1.29 -1.47
N ALA A 32 14.26 -0.19 -2.13
CA ALA A 32 13.58 0.17 -3.37
C ALA A 32 13.77 -0.95 -4.42
N PRO A 33 12.72 -1.34 -5.14
CA PRO A 33 12.85 -2.31 -6.22
C PRO A 33 13.76 -1.76 -7.32
N ASP A 34 14.62 -2.61 -7.90
CA ASP A 34 15.41 -2.24 -9.06
C ASP A 34 14.53 -2.20 -10.31
N LEU A 35 14.15 -1.00 -10.73
CA LEU A 35 13.33 -0.75 -11.91
C LEU A 35 14.13 -0.77 -13.23
N THR A 36 15.43 -1.08 -13.17
CA THR A 36 16.30 -1.11 -14.36
C THR A 36 16.42 -2.48 -15.01
N THR A 37 15.97 -3.54 -14.32
CA THR A 37 15.99 -4.92 -14.83
C THR A 37 15.13 -5.08 -16.10
N PRO A 38 15.49 -6.02 -17.00
CA PRO A 38 14.68 -6.30 -18.19
C PRO A 38 13.22 -6.65 -17.87
N GLU A 39 13.01 -7.41 -16.79
CA GLU A 39 11.69 -7.87 -16.34
C GLU A 39 10.84 -6.69 -15.86
N ALA A 40 11.42 -5.78 -15.06
CA ALA A 40 10.73 -4.57 -14.61
C ALA A 40 10.35 -3.65 -15.78
N ARG A 41 11.26 -3.47 -16.75
CA ARG A 41 10.99 -2.68 -17.96
C ARG A 41 9.91 -3.30 -18.83
N ALA A 42 9.91 -4.63 -18.98
CA ALA A 42 8.87 -5.34 -19.71
C ALA A 42 7.50 -5.21 -19.02
N ALA A 43 7.46 -5.31 -17.69
CA ALA A 43 6.25 -5.10 -16.91
C ALA A 43 5.71 -3.66 -17.07
N ALA A 44 6.57 -2.65 -16.97
CA ALA A 44 6.20 -1.26 -17.17
C ALA A 44 5.64 -1.01 -18.58
N LYS A 45 6.28 -1.58 -19.62
CA LYS A 45 5.78 -1.51 -21.00
C LYS A 45 4.40 -2.14 -21.15
N ARG A 46 4.17 -3.33 -20.57
CA ARG A 46 2.84 -3.99 -20.57
C ARG A 46 1.78 -3.13 -19.87
N ALA A 47 2.17 -2.40 -18.83
CA ALA A 47 1.32 -1.48 -18.10
C ALA A 47 1.14 -0.11 -18.79
N GLY A 48 1.85 0.15 -19.91
CA GLY A 48 1.82 1.45 -20.59
C GLY A 48 2.54 2.57 -19.83
N VAL A 49 3.47 2.23 -18.95
CA VAL A 49 4.22 3.18 -18.10
C VAL A 49 5.62 3.41 -18.67
N ASP A 50 5.98 4.68 -18.87
CA ASP A 50 7.36 5.10 -19.13
C ASP A 50 8.08 5.42 -17.81
N LEU A 51 9.00 4.55 -17.42
CA LEU A 51 9.79 4.66 -16.18
C LEU A 51 10.72 5.89 -16.13
N ARG A 52 10.95 6.57 -17.27
CA ARG A 52 11.77 7.80 -17.32
C ARG A 52 10.93 9.07 -17.25
N SER A 53 9.61 8.97 -17.30
CA SER A 53 8.69 10.11 -17.33
C SER A 53 7.87 10.19 -16.06
N ARG A 54 8.12 11.23 -15.25
CA ARG A 54 7.37 11.45 -14.02
C ARG A 54 5.87 11.60 -14.28
N ALA A 55 5.51 12.33 -15.34
CA ALA A 55 4.12 12.51 -15.74
C ALA A 55 3.42 11.20 -16.11
N SER A 56 4.15 10.26 -16.76
CA SER A 56 3.61 8.93 -17.07
C SER A 56 3.34 8.12 -15.80
N ILE A 57 4.28 8.15 -14.85
CA ILE A 57 4.15 7.47 -13.56
C ILE A 57 2.96 8.01 -12.76
N ASP A 58 2.84 9.34 -12.63
CA ASP A 58 1.76 9.97 -11.87
C ASP A 58 0.38 9.77 -12.52
N ALA A 59 0.32 9.59 -13.84
CA ALA A 59 -0.91 9.24 -14.55
C ALA A 59 -1.34 7.78 -14.27
N ALA A 60 -0.38 6.86 -14.28
CA ALA A 60 -0.61 5.46 -13.95
C ALA A 60 -1.08 5.30 -12.50
N ASP A 61 -0.43 6.00 -11.57
CA ASP A 61 -0.80 6.03 -10.15
C ASP A 61 -2.26 6.46 -9.96
N ARG A 62 -2.64 7.62 -10.50
CA ARG A 62 -4.04 8.12 -10.42
C ARG A 62 -5.05 7.12 -10.97
N SER A 63 -4.77 6.47 -12.10
CA SER A 63 -5.65 5.45 -12.69
C SER A 63 -5.86 4.28 -11.73
N TRP A 64 -4.79 3.81 -11.09
CA TRP A 64 -4.87 2.74 -10.10
C TRP A 64 -5.58 3.16 -8.82
N SER A 65 -5.30 4.35 -8.29
CA SER A 65 -6.01 4.87 -7.10
C SER A 65 -7.51 4.95 -7.35
N GLN A 66 -7.94 5.41 -8.53
CA GLN A 66 -9.36 5.45 -8.91
C GLN A 66 -10.00 4.06 -8.97
N ARG A 67 -9.29 3.07 -9.53
CA ARG A 67 -9.76 1.67 -9.56
C ARG A 67 -9.88 1.07 -8.17
N GLN A 68 -8.91 1.34 -7.29
CA GLN A 68 -8.95 0.90 -5.90
C GLN A 68 -10.14 1.53 -5.17
N ALA A 69 -10.32 2.85 -5.29
CA ALA A 69 -11.45 3.54 -4.69
C ALA A 69 -12.80 3.01 -5.19
N ALA A 70 -12.90 2.60 -6.47
CA ALA A 70 -14.10 1.99 -7.04
C ALA A 70 -14.29 0.51 -6.66
N GLY A 71 -13.22 -0.21 -6.36
CA GLY A 71 -13.21 -1.62 -5.96
C GLY A 71 -13.40 -1.87 -4.46
N VAL A 72 -13.28 -0.83 -3.64
CA VAL A 72 -13.69 -0.85 -2.23
C VAL A 72 -15.24 -0.77 -2.21
N ARG A 73 -15.89 -1.93 -2.24
CA ARG A 73 -17.31 -2.12 -1.95
C ARG A 73 -17.47 -3.10 -0.80
#